data_AF-A0A355A7F2-F1
#
_entry.id   AF-A0A355A7F2-F1
#
_cell.length_a   1.000
_cell.length_b   1.000
_cell.length_c   1.000
_cell.angle_alpha   90.00
_cell.angle_beta   90.00
_cell.angle_gamma   90.00
#
_symmetry.space_group_name_H-M   'P 1'
#
loop_
_entity.id
_entity.type
_entity.pdbx_description
1 polymer ?
#
loop_
_entity_poly.entity_id
_entity_poly.type
_entity_poly.pdbx_seq_one_letter_code
_entity_poly.pdbx_strand_id
1 'polypeptide(L)'
;MRGIIRVLLLLLLLMIVLAGCGQAQEVFYYQGILFEGFDPMKHQPSEEFSKFVRPDKVFLSAKEIKSLKRCVDLLKEKNLFFLLQYADRFVVVNSPYSFADKPQMSVYIDKEKVTLDFSIGDDWKNKLLNSNLGLMENSSKFHFRGTPELPNLLRIVLHETGHLVEYDQLKFNWKGKFIEHPLNKDFVNISWDRMRYWKDKEGFSEKLQTIHSLEALVTFLRWFQEESSFFSLSSSMGMNEDFAEAFVYYYLDTYFDYTISFILNETVLINDLQTINTFREKKFKFISEIGRE
;
A
#
# COMPACT_ATOMS: atom_id res chain seq x y z
N MET A 1 -9.56 -61.09 -2.77
CA MET A 1 -8.98 -60.24 -3.84
C MET A 1 -10.01 -59.36 -4.55
N ARG A 2 -11.14 -59.88 -5.07
CA ARG A 2 -12.14 -59.08 -5.81
C ARG A 2 -12.77 -57.91 -5.02
N GLY A 3 -12.96 -58.06 -3.69
CA GLY A 3 -13.51 -56.98 -2.84
C GLY A 3 -12.54 -55.81 -2.61
N ILE A 4 -11.25 -56.12 -2.43
CA ILE A 4 -10.20 -55.12 -2.19
C ILE A 4 -9.99 -54.25 -3.44
N ILE A 5 -10.01 -54.86 -4.62
CA ILE A 5 -9.89 -54.14 -5.91
C ILE A 5 -11.06 -53.17 -6.12
N ARG A 6 -12.28 -53.53 -5.71
CA ARG A 6 -13.45 -52.64 -5.79
C ARG A 6 -13.34 -51.43 -4.87
N VAL A 7 -12.85 -51.61 -3.65
CA VAL A 7 -12.63 -50.51 -2.71
C VAL A 7 -11.55 -49.55 -3.21
N LEU A 8 -10.45 -50.09 -3.77
CA LEU A 8 -9.39 -49.28 -4.37
C LEU A 8 -9.89 -48.49 -5.59
N LEU A 9 -10.71 -49.09 -6.45
CA LEU A 9 -11.32 -48.38 -7.58
C LEU A 9 -12.27 -47.27 -7.12
N LEU A 10 -13.04 -47.50 -6.05
CA LEU A 10 -13.96 -46.50 -5.52
C LEU A 10 -13.20 -45.31 -4.89
N LEU A 11 -12.11 -45.58 -4.18
CA LEU A 11 -11.20 -44.55 -3.64
C LEU A 11 -10.51 -43.77 -4.76
N LEU A 12 -10.07 -44.45 -5.83
CA LEU A 12 -9.48 -43.79 -6.99
C LEU A 12 -10.51 -42.89 -7.68
N LEU A 13 -11.75 -43.37 -7.85
CA LEU A 13 -12.84 -42.58 -8.43
C LEU A 13 -13.18 -41.38 -7.54
N LEU A 14 -13.19 -41.54 -6.21
CA LEU A 14 -13.42 -40.46 -5.26
C LEU A 14 -12.30 -39.42 -5.31
N MET A 15 -11.04 -39.86 -5.41
CA MET A 15 -9.90 -38.97 -5.61
C MET A 15 -9.97 -38.24 -6.95
N ILE A 16 -10.41 -38.90 -8.03
CA ILE A 16 -10.60 -38.27 -9.35
C ILE A 16 -11.79 -37.30 -9.34
N VAL A 17 -12.86 -37.57 -8.61
CA VAL A 17 -14.01 -36.65 -8.47
C VAL A 17 -13.64 -35.46 -7.58
N LEU A 18 -12.89 -35.68 -6.49
CA LEU A 18 -12.40 -34.61 -5.61
C LEU A 18 -11.28 -33.78 -6.26
N ALA A 19 -10.43 -34.38 -7.09
CA ALA A 19 -9.41 -33.68 -7.89
C ALA A 19 -9.98 -33.08 -9.19
N GLY A 20 -11.09 -33.63 -9.69
CA GLY A 20 -11.77 -33.25 -10.94
C GLY A 20 -12.81 -32.14 -10.78
N CYS A 21 -13.17 -31.77 -9.54
CA CYS A 21 -13.67 -30.43 -9.25
C CYS A 21 -12.50 -29.45 -9.37
N GLY A 22 -12.14 -29.12 -10.61
CA GLY A 22 -11.20 -28.06 -10.91
C GLY A 22 -11.58 -26.83 -10.10
N GLN A 23 -10.63 -26.33 -9.30
CA GLN A 23 -10.75 -25.04 -8.64
C GLN A 23 -11.15 -24.01 -9.70
N ALA A 24 -12.44 -23.67 -9.72
CA ALA A 24 -12.93 -22.56 -10.49
C ALA A 24 -12.06 -21.36 -10.08
N GLN A 25 -11.49 -20.71 -11.09
CA GLN A 25 -10.72 -19.50 -10.90
C GLN A 25 -11.63 -18.48 -10.23
N GLU A 26 -11.41 -18.16 -8.96
CA GLU A 26 -12.24 -17.21 -8.23
C GLU A 26 -11.83 -15.79 -8.61
N VAL A 27 -12.30 -15.37 -9.78
CA VAL A 27 -12.56 -13.97 -10.06
C VAL A 27 -13.77 -13.58 -9.21
N PHE A 28 -13.63 -12.56 -8.36
CA PHE A 28 -14.76 -12.03 -7.62
C PHE A 28 -15.02 -10.57 -8.01
N TYR A 29 -16.30 -10.28 -8.20
CA TYR A 29 -16.79 -8.94 -8.50
C TYR A 29 -17.33 -8.33 -7.21
N TYR A 30 -16.87 -7.13 -6.87
CA TYR A 30 -17.41 -6.37 -5.75
C TYR A 30 -17.89 -5.01 -6.26
N GLN A 31 -19.20 -4.79 -6.27
CA GLN A 31 -19.82 -3.52 -6.69
C GLN A 31 -19.35 -2.99 -8.06
N GLY A 32 -18.98 -3.88 -9.00
CA GLY A 32 -18.49 -3.51 -10.33
C GLY A 32 -16.97 -3.43 -10.44
N ILE A 33 -16.23 -3.48 -9.33
CA ILE A 33 -14.78 -3.65 -9.34
C ILE A 33 -14.46 -5.13 -9.49
N LEU A 34 -13.58 -5.40 -10.42
CA LEU A 34 -13.14 -6.73 -10.77
C LEU A 34 -11.81 -7.05 -10.06
N PHE A 35 -11.85 -7.99 -9.12
CA PHE A 35 -10.66 -8.54 -8.48
C PHE A 35 -10.36 -9.92 -9.07
N GLU A 36 -9.23 -10.03 -9.78
CA GLU A 36 -8.84 -11.26 -10.48
C GLU A 36 -7.56 -11.84 -9.88
N GLY A 37 -7.50 -13.16 -9.72
CA GLY A 37 -6.22 -13.85 -9.57
C GLY A 37 -5.42 -13.76 -10.87
N PHE A 38 -4.09 -13.78 -10.79
CA PHE A 38 -3.24 -13.65 -11.97
C PHE A 38 -3.58 -14.68 -13.05
N ASP A 39 -3.84 -14.18 -14.25
CA ASP A 39 -4.10 -14.97 -15.47
C ASP A 39 -3.14 -14.41 -16.53
N PRO A 40 -2.11 -15.18 -16.93
CA PRO A 40 -1.06 -14.69 -17.80
C PRO A 40 -1.56 -14.25 -19.17
N MET A 41 -2.77 -14.64 -19.59
CA MET A 41 -3.33 -14.22 -20.87
C MET A 41 -4.20 -12.97 -20.78
N LYS A 42 -4.79 -12.69 -19.61
CA LYS A 42 -5.70 -11.56 -19.40
C LYS A 42 -5.08 -10.38 -18.67
N HIS A 43 -4.02 -10.62 -17.89
CA HIS A 43 -3.45 -9.67 -16.94
C HIS A 43 -1.97 -9.36 -17.21
N GLN A 44 -1.55 -9.39 -18.48
CA GLN A 44 -0.16 -9.11 -18.81
C GLN A 44 0.20 -7.68 -18.40
N PRO A 45 1.12 -7.51 -17.43
CA PRO A 45 1.62 -6.18 -17.12
C PRO A 45 2.35 -5.63 -18.36
N SER A 46 2.53 -4.32 -18.42
CA SER A 46 3.32 -3.69 -19.48
C SER A 46 4.72 -4.33 -19.58
N GLU A 47 5.33 -4.25 -20.77
CA GLU A 47 6.62 -4.90 -21.09
C GLU A 47 7.76 -4.53 -20.13
N GLU A 48 7.65 -3.40 -19.44
CA GLU A 48 8.61 -2.97 -18.44
C GLU A 48 8.53 -3.82 -17.16
N PHE A 49 7.31 -4.01 -16.63
CA PHE A 49 7.08 -4.79 -15.41
C PHE A 49 7.11 -6.29 -15.65
N SER A 50 6.78 -6.75 -16.87
CA SER A 50 6.81 -8.18 -17.22
C SER A 50 8.18 -8.84 -17.02
N LYS A 51 9.26 -8.06 -16.93
CA LYS A 51 10.63 -8.55 -16.66
C LYS A 51 10.84 -9.05 -15.23
N PHE A 52 10.04 -8.55 -14.28
CA PHE A 52 10.18 -8.83 -12.85
C PHE A 52 9.05 -9.69 -12.30
N VAL A 53 7.98 -9.88 -13.08
CA VAL A 53 6.79 -10.64 -12.70
C VAL A 53 6.83 -12.01 -13.38
N ARG A 54 6.72 -13.08 -12.58
CA ARG A 54 6.59 -14.44 -13.12
C ARG A 54 5.14 -14.75 -13.39
N PRO A 55 4.82 -15.31 -14.58
CA PRO A 55 3.46 -15.63 -14.92
C PRO A 55 2.99 -16.90 -14.20
N ASP A 56 2.49 -16.74 -12.97
CA ASP A 56 1.96 -17.84 -12.16
C ASP A 56 0.51 -17.57 -11.79
N LYS A 57 -0.37 -18.55 -12.05
CA LYS A 57 -1.77 -18.42 -11.68
C LYS A 57 -1.92 -18.30 -10.17
N VAL A 58 -2.55 -17.22 -9.71
CA VAL A 58 -2.82 -17.01 -8.29
C VAL A 58 -4.19 -17.56 -7.91
N PHE A 59 -4.20 -18.42 -6.89
CA PHE A 59 -5.42 -18.90 -6.24
C PHE A 59 -5.62 -18.18 -4.91
N LEU A 60 -6.83 -17.66 -4.71
CA LEU A 60 -7.25 -17.02 -3.47
C LEU A 60 -8.10 -17.98 -2.64
N SER A 61 -7.87 -17.97 -1.34
CA SER A 61 -8.66 -18.63 -0.31
C SER A 61 -9.83 -17.74 0.11
N ALA A 62 -10.82 -18.34 0.78
CA ALA A 62 -11.94 -17.61 1.37
C ALA A 62 -11.50 -16.52 2.36
N LYS A 63 -10.39 -16.71 3.09
CA LYS A 63 -9.85 -15.69 4.01
C LYS A 63 -9.33 -14.48 3.23
N GLU A 64 -8.55 -14.70 2.18
CA GLU A 64 -8.01 -13.62 1.33
C GLU A 64 -9.12 -12.81 0.67
N ILE A 65 -10.16 -13.48 0.15
CA ILE A 65 -11.34 -12.81 -0.42
C ILE A 65 -12.07 -11.99 0.63
N LYS A 66 -12.20 -12.51 1.86
CA LYS A 66 -12.81 -11.77 2.97
C LYS A 66 -12.00 -10.51 3.33
N SER A 67 -10.67 -10.59 3.34
CA SER A 67 -9.79 -9.44 3.59
C SER A 67 -9.96 -8.35 2.53
N LEU A 68 -10.01 -8.73 1.25
CA LEU A 68 -10.25 -7.79 0.15
C LEU A 68 -11.63 -7.15 0.26
N LYS A 69 -12.68 -7.94 0.47
CA LYS A 69 -14.06 -7.44 0.68
C LYS A 69 -14.12 -6.44 1.83
N ARG A 70 -13.45 -6.72 2.95
CA ARG A 70 -13.41 -5.80 4.10
C ARG A 70 -12.80 -4.45 3.72
N CYS A 71 -11.74 -4.41 2.90
CA CYS A 71 -11.16 -3.15 2.46
C CYS A 71 -12.14 -2.35 1.60
N VAL A 72 -12.87 -3.02 0.70
CA VAL A 72 -13.88 -2.34 -0.12
C VAL A 72 -15.09 -1.90 0.70
N ASP A 73 -15.54 -2.71 1.68
CA ASP A 73 -16.59 -2.34 2.62
C ASP A 73 -16.23 -1.05 3.38
N LEU A 74 -14.99 -0.95 3.90
CA LEU A 74 -14.51 0.25 4.60
C LEU A 74 -14.56 1.50 3.73
N LEU A 75 -14.17 1.41 2.46
CA LEU A 75 -14.25 2.53 1.52
C LEU A 75 -15.71 2.91 1.24
N LYS A 76 -16.57 1.92 1.03
CA LYS A 76 -18.01 2.14 0.81
C LYS A 76 -18.67 2.80 2.01
N GLU A 77 -18.39 2.33 3.23
CA GLU A 77 -18.92 2.87 4.49
C GLU A 77 -18.64 4.38 4.65
N LYS A 78 -17.56 4.86 4.03
CA LYS A 78 -17.16 6.28 4.04
C LYS A 78 -17.46 7.03 2.73
N ASN A 79 -18.25 6.44 1.83
CA ASN A 79 -18.58 6.99 0.50
C ASN A 79 -17.35 7.23 -0.41
N LEU A 80 -16.29 6.45 -0.22
CA LEU A 80 -15.02 6.54 -0.96
C LEU A 80 -14.92 5.56 -2.12
N PHE A 81 -16.02 4.92 -2.53
CA PHE A 81 -16.00 3.91 -3.59
C PHE A 81 -15.53 4.45 -4.95
N PHE A 82 -15.74 5.74 -5.21
CA PHE A 82 -15.26 6.41 -6.42
C PHE A 82 -13.74 6.30 -6.61
N LEU A 83 -12.97 6.20 -5.51
CA LEU A 83 -11.52 6.00 -5.58
C LEU A 83 -11.13 4.75 -6.34
N LEU A 84 -11.91 3.68 -6.21
CA LEU A 84 -11.62 2.42 -6.88
C LEU A 84 -11.97 2.45 -8.37
N GLN A 85 -12.65 3.50 -8.85
CA GLN A 85 -12.98 3.68 -10.26
C GLN A 85 -11.78 4.21 -11.08
N TYR A 86 -10.72 4.67 -10.42
CA TYR A 86 -9.46 5.02 -11.11
C TYR A 86 -8.75 3.79 -11.68
N ALA A 87 -9.07 2.59 -11.19
CA ALA A 87 -8.52 1.35 -11.71
C ALA A 87 -9.56 0.62 -12.57
N ASP A 88 -9.17 0.21 -13.77
CA ASP A 88 -9.96 -0.68 -14.63
C ASP A 88 -10.14 -2.06 -13.98
N ARG A 89 -9.12 -2.51 -13.24
CA ARG A 89 -9.10 -3.80 -12.55
C ARG A 89 -8.09 -3.83 -11.41
N PHE A 90 -8.36 -4.70 -10.44
CA PHE A 90 -7.41 -5.08 -9.40
C PHE A 90 -6.99 -6.53 -9.63
N VAL A 91 -5.69 -6.78 -9.70
CA VAL A 91 -5.13 -8.10 -10.00
C VAL A 91 -4.27 -8.56 -8.83
N VAL A 92 -4.53 -9.75 -8.30
CA VAL A 92 -3.67 -10.34 -7.27
C VAL A 92 -2.57 -11.18 -7.93
N VAL A 93 -1.32 -10.92 -7.56
CA VAL A 93 -0.12 -11.48 -8.21
C VAL A 93 0.87 -12.06 -7.21
N ASN A 94 1.74 -12.96 -7.66
CA ASN A 94 2.92 -13.37 -6.91
C ASN A 94 4.09 -12.48 -7.29
N SER A 95 4.28 -11.37 -6.56
CA SER A 95 5.29 -10.35 -6.84
C SER A 95 5.95 -9.94 -5.52
N PRO A 96 7.24 -9.58 -5.49
CA PRO A 96 7.85 -9.07 -4.25
C PRO A 96 7.31 -7.71 -3.79
N TYR A 97 6.44 -7.06 -4.58
CA TYR A 97 5.80 -5.78 -4.25
C TYR A 97 4.46 -5.59 -4.99
N SER A 98 3.59 -4.74 -4.43
CA SER A 98 2.39 -4.22 -5.10
C SER A 98 2.76 -2.99 -5.94
N PHE A 99 2.02 -2.72 -7.02
CA PHE A 99 2.27 -1.60 -7.92
C PHE A 99 1.06 -1.25 -8.78
N ALA A 100 1.03 -0.03 -9.31
CA ALA A 100 0.08 0.43 -10.31
C ALA A 100 0.70 0.49 -11.72
N ASP A 101 0.06 -0.17 -12.70
CA ASP A 101 0.43 -0.08 -14.12
C ASP A 101 -0.34 1.06 -14.79
N LYS A 102 0.31 2.22 -14.83
CA LYS A 102 -0.23 3.50 -15.30
C LYS A 102 -0.73 3.47 -16.76
N PRO A 103 -0.02 2.85 -17.74
CA PRO A 103 -0.58 2.63 -19.07
C PRO A 103 -1.89 1.83 -19.14
N GLN A 104 -2.11 0.89 -18.20
CA GLN A 104 -3.25 -0.03 -18.22
C GLN A 104 -4.29 0.27 -17.14
N MET A 105 -4.10 1.35 -16.37
CA MET A 105 -4.91 1.72 -15.22
C MET A 105 -5.24 0.51 -14.32
N SER A 106 -4.27 -0.37 -14.09
CA SER A 106 -4.46 -1.63 -13.37
C SER A 106 -3.65 -1.61 -12.09
N VAL A 107 -4.25 -2.04 -10.97
CA VAL A 107 -3.55 -2.19 -9.69
C VAL A 107 -3.20 -3.65 -9.47
N TYR A 108 -1.91 -3.93 -9.30
CA TYR A 108 -1.39 -5.25 -8.99
C TYR A 108 -1.08 -5.34 -7.50
N ILE A 109 -1.79 -6.22 -6.79
CA ILE A 109 -1.62 -6.46 -5.36
C ILE A 109 -0.83 -7.75 -5.17
N ASP A 110 0.29 -7.67 -4.48
CA ASP A 110 1.03 -8.87 -4.07
C ASP A 110 0.16 -9.74 -3.14
N LYS A 111 0.02 -11.02 -3.50
CA LYS A 111 -0.73 -12.03 -2.76
C LYS A 111 -0.30 -12.06 -1.29
N GLU A 112 1.01 -11.98 -1.01
CA GLU A 112 1.49 -12.01 0.36
C GLU A 112 0.89 -10.83 1.14
N LYS A 113 0.77 -9.63 0.54
CA LYS A 113 0.11 -8.47 1.18
C LYS A 113 -1.37 -8.67 1.46
N VAL A 114 -2.08 -9.48 0.67
CA VAL A 114 -3.49 -9.83 0.93
C VAL A 114 -3.62 -10.77 2.13
N THR A 115 -2.63 -11.66 2.31
CA THR A 115 -2.63 -12.63 3.43
C THR A 115 -2.24 -12.01 4.76
N LEU A 116 -1.55 -10.86 4.73
CA LEU A 116 -1.03 -10.20 5.92
C LEU A 116 -2.16 -9.67 6.80
N ASP A 117 -2.23 -10.24 7.98
CA ASP A 117 -3.20 -9.90 9.03
C ASP A 117 -2.55 -8.88 9.98
N PHE A 118 -2.15 -7.73 9.45
CA PHE A 118 -1.51 -6.68 10.23
C PHE A 118 -2.02 -5.27 9.90
N SER A 119 -1.93 -4.41 10.90
CA SER A 119 -2.46 -3.04 10.88
C SER A 119 -1.49 -2.06 10.20
N ILE A 120 -1.96 -0.85 9.89
CA ILE A 120 -1.08 0.23 9.42
C ILE A 120 0.05 0.53 10.44
N GLY A 121 -0.21 0.34 11.75
CA GLY A 121 0.82 0.47 12.79
C GLY A 121 1.93 -0.57 12.66
N ASP A 122 1.59 -1.81 12.33
CA ASP A 122 2.57 -2.87 12.10
C ASP A 122 3.42 -2.60 10.85
N ASP A 123 2.83 -2.03 9.79
CA ASP A 123 3.55 -1.60 8.59
C ASP A 123 4.65 -0.58 8.93
N TRP A 124 4.31 0.41 9.76
CA TRP A 124 5.24 1.42 10.24
C TRP A 124 6.42 0.81 10.98
N LYS A 125 6.14 -0.10 11.92
CA LYS A 125 7.19 -0.81 12.66
C LYS A 125 8.09 -1.59 11.69
N ASN A 126 7.49 -2.34 10.78
CA ASN A 126 8.23 -3.17 9.83
C ASN A 126 9.11 -2.34 8.90
N LYS A 127 8.58 -1.25 8.33
CA LYS A 127 9.36 -0.33 7.48
C LYS A 127 10.54 0.27 8.23
N LEU A 128 10.32 0.76 9.45
CA LEU A 128 11.39 1.32 10.27
C LEU A 128 12.51 0.31 10.54
N LEU A 129 12.15 -0.92 10.89
CA LEU A 129 13.11 -2.00 11.16
C LEU A 129 13.91 -2.39 9.91
N ASN A 130 13.27 -2.43 8.74
CA ASN A 130 13.92 -2.76 7.47
C ASN A 130 14.81 -1.62 6.95
N SER A 131 14.45 -0.36 7.19
CA SER A 131 15.24 0.81 6.79
C SER A 131 16.46 1.05 7.68
N ASN A 132 16.51 0.44 8.87
CA ASN A 132 17.58 0.66 9.82
C ASN A 132 17.93 -0.63 10.57
N LEU A 133 18.70 -1.48 9.87
CA LEU A 133 19.13 -2.82 10.33
C LEU A 133 19.84 -2.81 11.70
N GLY A 134 20.34 -1.66 12.15
CA GLY A 134 21.09 -1.51 13.41
C GLY A 134 20.24 -1.15 14.64
N LEU A 135 18.99 -0.73 14.47
CA LEU A 135 18.17 -0.26 15.58
C LEU A 135 17.76 -1.38 16.54
N MET A 136 17.45 -2.60 16.03
CA MET A 136 16.76 -3.60 16.85
C MET A 136 16.79 -5.04 16.31
N GLU A 137 17.88 -5.77 16.55
CA GLU A 137 17.76 -7.24 16.50
C GLU A 137 16.75 -7.78 17.53
N ASN A 138 16.40 -7.04 18.60
CA ASN A 138 15.43 -7.49 19.62
C ASN A 138 14.93 -6.36 20.55
N SER A 139 13.96 -5.53 20.15
CA SER A 139 13.26 -4.75 21.18
C SER A 139 11.74 -4.77 21.02
N SER A 140 11.11 -5.57 21.86
CA SER A 140 9.68 -5.51 22.20
C SER A 140 9.27 -4.21 22.89
N LYS A 141 10.19 -3.26 23.10
CA LYS A 141 9.95 -2.05 23.89
C LYS A 141 9.04 -1.05 23.20
N PHE A 142 8.92 -1.07 21.87
CA PHE A 142 8.02 -0.14 21.18
C PHE A 142 7.16 -0.78 20.10
N HIS A 143 6.06 -0.09 19.82
CA HIS A 143 5.16 -0.36 18.70
C HIS A 143 4.50 0.94 18.25
N PHE A 144 3.85 0.89 17.08
CA PHE A 144 3.00 1.96 16.59
C PHE A 144 1.56 1.48 16.64
N ARG A 145 0.63 2.38 16.98
CA ARG A 145 -0.79 2.07 17.08
C ARG A 145 -1.61 3.04 16.27
N GLY A 146 -2.29 2.52 15.26
CA GLY A 146 -3.32 3.25 14.52
C GLY A 146 -4.61 3.35 15.34
N THR A 147 -5.26 4.51 15.32
CA THR A 147 -6.59 4.73 15.92
C THR A 147 -7.49 5.42 14.89
N PRO A 148 -8.55 4.78 14.38
CA PRO A 148 -8.91 3.38 14.61
C PRO A 148 -7.88 2.41 14.03
N GLU A 149 -7.91 1.15 14.47
CA GLU A 149 -7.07 0.11 13.90
C GLU A 149 -7.58 -0.27 12.51
N LEU A 150 -6.80 0.05 11.47
CA LEU A 150 -7.13 -0.22 10.06
C LEU A 150 -6.17 -1.24 9.45
N PRO A 151 -6.65 -2.13 8.56
CA PRO A 151 -5.79 -3.12 7.93
C PRO A 151 -4.80 -2.46 6.96
N ASN A 152 -3.55 -2.92 6.95
CA ASN A 152 -2.55 -2.38 6.01
C ASN A 152 -2.95 -2.60 4.54
N LEU A 153 -3.73 -3.65 4.25
CA LEU A 153 -4.25 -3.89 2.91
C LEU A 153 -5.09 -2.71 2.38
N LEU A 154 -5.84 -2.02 3.24
CA LEU A 154 -6.57 -0.80 2.85
C LEU A 154 -5.60 0.32 2.46
N ARG A 155 -4.53 0.52 3.25
CA ARG A 155 -3.46 1.48 2.94
C ARG A 155 -2.82 1.18 1.59
N ILE A 156 -2.50 -0.09 1.31
CA ILE A 156 -1.92 -0.52 0.03
C ILE A 156 -2.88 -0.22 -1.13
N VAL A 157 -4.16 -0.58 -1.02
CA VAL A 157 -5.17 -0.29 -2.06
C VAL A 157 -5.26 1.22 -2.33
N LEU A 158 -5.31 2.05 -1.28
CA LEU A 158 -5.31 3.51 -1.41
C LEU A 158 -4.02 4.04 -2.03
N HIS A 159 -2.87 3.48 -1.65
CA HIS A 159 -1.56 3.89 -2.15
C HIS A 159 -1.42 3.64 -3.65
N GLU A 160 -1.72 2.43 -4.12
CA GLU A 160 -1.66 2.11 -5.55
C GLU A 160 -2.70 2.89 -6.36
N THR A 161 -3.88 3.12 -5.78
CA THR A 161 -4.88 4.02 -6.37
C THR A 161 -4.33 5.44 -6.49
N GLY A 162 -3.62 5.93 -5.47
CA GLY A 162 -2.94 7.23 -5.48
C GLY A 162 -1.95 7.37 -6.64
N HIS A 163 -1.21 6.31 -7.00
CA HIS A 163 -0.35 6.33 -8.18
C HIS A 163 -1.12 6.44 -9.50
N LEU A 164 -2.33 5.87 -9.59
CA LEU A 164 -3.19 6.04 -10.76
C LEU A 164 -3.76 7.46 -10.85
N VAL A 165 -4.20 8.03 -9.72
CA VAL A 165 -4.64 9.44 -9.65
C VAL A 165 -3.49 10.38 -10.03
N GLU A 166 -2.29 10.14 -9.51
CA GLU A 166 -1.10 10.90 -9.87
C GLU A 166 -0.85 10.89 -11.39
N TYR A 167 -0.93 9.71 -11.99
CA TYR A 167 -0.71 9.57 -13.42
C TYR A 167 -1.79 10.29 -14.24
N ASP A 168 -3.05 10.08 -13.88
CA ASP A 168 -4.19 10.62 -14.62
C ASP A 168 -4.32 12.14 -14.44
N GLN A 169 -4.23 12.64 -13.22
CA GLN A 169 -4.50 14.05 -12.90
C GLN A 169 -3.23 14.91 -12.97
N LEU A 170 -2.12 14.43 -12.44
CA LEU A 170 -0.88 15.21 -12.35
C LEU A 170 0.05 15.01 -13.54
N LYS A 171 -0.30 14.08 -14.45
CA LYS A 171 0.44 13.76 -15.68
C LYS A 171 1.92 13.46 -15.41
N PHE A 172 2.24 12.89 -14.24
CA PHE A 172 3.59 12.38 -13.98
C PHE A 172 3.95 11.34 -15.02
N ASN A 173 5.18 11.37 -15.52
CA ASN A 173 5.61 10.34 -16.46
C ASN A 173 5.63 8.99 -15.77
N TRP A 174 5.03 8.01 -16.42
CA TRP A 174 5.07 6.61 -16.01
C TRP A 174 6.50 6.04 -15.98
N LYS A 175 7.46 6.59 -16.74
CA LYS A 175 8.88 6.19 -16.74
C LYS A 175 9.70 6.71 -15.54
N GLY A 176 9.05 7.19 -14.49
CA GLY A 176 9.72 7.78 -13.32
C GLY A 176 10.52 9.06 -13.62
N LYS A 177 10.35 9.65 -14.80
CA LYS A 177 10.96 10.94 -15.17
C LYS A 177 10.01 12.07 -14.81
N PHE A 178 10.46 13.01 -13.98
CA PHE A 178 9.67 14.22 -13.77
C PHE A 178 9.47 14.95 -15.11
N ILE A 179 8.21 15.06 -15.55
CA ILE A 179 7.81 15.96 -16.64
C ILE A 179 7.08 17.11 -15.97
N GLU A 180 7.62 18.32 -16.10
CA GLU A 180 7.05 19.50 -15.44
C GLU A 180 5.62 19.75 -15.94
N HIS A 181 4.67 19.71 -15.00
CA HIS A 181 3.27 20.08 -15.17
C HIS A 181 2.92 21.08 -14.05
N PRO A 182 2.10 22.12 -14.27
CA PRO A 182 1.82 23.09 -13.23
C PRO A 182 1.34 22.46 -11.91
N LEU A 183 0.41 21.49 -11.99
CA LEU A 183 -0.13 20.80 -10.82
C LEU A 183 0.92 19.94 -10.09
N ASN A 184 1.75 19.18 -10.81
CA ASN A 184 2.77 18.38 -10.14
C ASN A 184 3.86 19.23 -9.49
N LYS A 185 4.20 20.37 -10.11
CA LYS A 185 5.21 21.27 -9.60
C LYS A 185 4.81 21.86 -8.26
N ASP A 186 3.55 22.25 -8.10
CA ASP A 186 3.05 22.86 -6.86
C ASP A 186 3.11 21.87 -5.70
N PHE A 187 2.73 20.60 -5.93
CA PHE A 187 2.86 19.55 -4.93
C PHE A 187 4.34 19.22 -4.61
N VAL A 188 5.14 18.93 -5.64
CA VAL A 188 6.53 18.50 -5.49
C VAL A 188 7.38 19.56 -4.78
N ASN A 189 7.13 20.83 -5.05
CA ASN A 189 7.86 21.93 -4.41
C ASN A 189 7.61 22.04 -2.91
N ILE A 190 6.65 21.32 -2.33
CA ILE A 190 6.47 21.27 -0.88
C ILE A 190 7.67 20.56 -0.24
N SER A 191 8.09 19.41 -0.78
CA SER A 191 9.06 18.51 -0.15
C SER A 191 10.39 18.38 -0.90
N TRP A 192 10.43 18.76 -2.18
CA TRP A 192 11.57 18.50 -3.06
C TRP A 192 12.15 19.79 -3.63
N ASP A 193 13.49 19.85 -3.73
CA ASP A 193 14.23 21.00 -4.23
C ASP A 193 14.68 20.80 -5.68
N ARG A 194 13.98 21.48 -6.59
CA ARG A 194 14.34 21.53 -8.01
C ARG A 194 15.77 22.00 -8.25
N MET A 195 16.23 23.02 -7.53
CA MET A 195 17.57 23.60 -7.73
C MET A 195 18.67 22.64 -7.30
N ARG A 196 18.33 21.63 -6.50
CA ARG A 196 19.22 20.55 -6.06
C ARG A 196 18.88 19.23 -6.74
N TYR A 197 18.43 19.25 -7.99
CA TYR A 197 18.11 18.04 -8.78
C TYR A 197 17.02 17.17 -8.15
N TRP A 198 15.97 17.80 -7.62
CA TRP A 198 14.86 17.12 -6.94
C TRP A 198 15.33 16.25 -5.78
N LYS A 199 16.27 16.77 -5.00
CA LYS A 199 16.61 16.19 -3.71
C LYS A 199 15.55 16.57 -2.68
N ASP A 200 15.34 15.67 -1.73
CA ASP A 200 14.55 15.93 -0.54
C ASP A 200 15.11 17.17 0.20
N LYS A 201 14.23 18.12 0.51
CA LYS A 201 14.56 19.38 1.21
C LYS A 201 14.91 19.17 2.67
N GLU A 202 14.35 18.12 3.27
CA GLU A 202 14.39 17.88 4.71
C GLU A 202 15.59 17.04 5.14
N GLY A 203 16.28 16.41 4.19
CA GLY A 203 17.34 15.43 4.50
C GLY A 203 16.78 14.23 5.28
N PHE A 204 15.53 13.86 5.02
CA PHE A 204 14.81 12.77 5.67
C PHE A 204 15.57 11.46 5.60
N SER A 205 16.05 11.08 4.41
CA SER A 205 16.82 9.83 4.25
C SER A 205 18.10 9.86 5.09
N GLU A 206 18.77 11.00 5.19
CA GLU A 206 19.96 11.16 6.04
C GLU A 206 19.58 11.03 7.52
N LYS A 207 18.50 11.70 7.95
CA LYS A 207 17.98 11.60 9.33
C LYS A 207 17.52 10.19 9.70
N LEU A 208 16.95 9.44 8.75
CA LEU A 208 16.51 8.06 8.96
C LEU A 208 17.71 7.10 9.13
N GLN A 209 18.79 7.33 8.38
CA GLN A 209 20.01 6.53 8.44
C GLN A 209 20.83 6.75 9.71
N THR A 210 20.70 7.92 10.37
CA THR A 210 21.44 8.25 11.59
C THR A 210 20.78 7.74 12.88
N ILE A 211 19.63 7.08 12.77
CA ILE A 211 18.94 6.55 13.95
C ILE A 211 19.67 5.28 14.43
N HIS A 212 20.48 5.39 15.48
CA HIS A 212 21.24 4.25 16.02
C HIS A 212 20.89 3.91 17.48
N SER A 213 19.87 4.57 18.03
CA SER A 213 19.41 4.35 19.40
C SER A 213 17.93 4.68 19.53
N LEU A 214 17.31 4.19 20.60
CA LEU A 214 15.92 4.54 20.92
C LEU A 214 15.73 6.05 21.14
N GLU A 215 16.70 6.73 21.75
CA GLU A 215 16.68 8.18 21.93
C GLU A 215 16.73 8.94 20.60
N ALA A 216 17.59 8.47 19.68
CA ALA A 216 17.65 9.00 18.32
C ALA A 216 16.32 8.76 17.58
N LEU A 217 15.67 7.61 17.80
CA LEU A 217 14.37 7.31 17.21
C LEU A 217 13.31 8.27 17.73
N VAL A 218 13.24 8.50 19.04
CA VAL A 218 12.28 9.45 19.62
C VAL A 218 12.54 10.86 19.10
N THR A 219 13.80 11.27 19.01
CA THR A 219 14.18 12.57 18.44
C THR A 219 13.73 12.69 16.99
N PHE A 220 13.99 11.66 16.17
CA PHE A 220 13.55 11.60 14.80
C PHE A 220 12.03 11.67 14.67
N LEU A 221 11.28 10.91 15.47
CA LEU A 221 9.81 10.88 15.40
C LEU A 221 9.16 12.18 15.85
N ARG A 222 9.76 12.90 16.81
CA ARG A 222 9.31 14.25 17.20
C ARG A 222 9.55 15.25 16.08
N TRP A 223 10.75 15.24 15.52
CA TRP A 223 11.06 16.05 14.32
C TRP A 223 10.11 15.72 13.17
N PHE A 224 9.86 14.43 12.92
CA PHE A 224 8.94 13.96 11.89
C PHE A 224 7.54 14.51 12.12
N GLN A 225 7.03 14.47 13.36
CA GLN A 225 5.72 14.99 13.71
C GLN A 225 5.64 16.52 13.52
N GLU A 226 6.64 17.25 14.00
CA GLU A 226 6.59 18.71 14.12
C GLU A 226 6.94 19.42 12.81
N GLU A 227 7.95 18.93 12.09
CA GLU A 227 8.59 19.68 11.00
C GLU A 227 8.44 19.02 9.62
N SER A 228 8.28 17.69 9.55
CA SER A 228 8.32 16.99 8.27
C SER A 228 7.06 17.23 7.44
N SER A 229 7.23 17.46 6.14
CA SER A 229 6.13 17.50 5.18
C SER A 229 5.66 16.11 4.75
N PHE A 230 6.41 15.05 5.07
CA PHE A 230 6.08 13.68 4.72
C PHE A 230 5.09 13.07 5.70
N PHE A 231 4.30 12.09 5.23
CA PHE A 231 3.34 11.36 6.06
C PHE A 231 3.77 9.93 6.39
N SER A 232 4.84 9.42 5.77
CA SER A 232 5.37 8.10 6.05
C SER A 232 6.89 8.03 5.86
N LEU A 233 7.50 6.95 6.34
CA LEU A 233 8.91 6.64 6.07
C LEU A 233 9.20 6.41 4.58
N SER A 234 8.24 5.85 3.84
CA SER A 234 8.35 5.54 2.41
C SER A 234 8.22 6.76 1.51
N SER A 235 7.64 7.86 2.01
CA SER A 235 7.44 9.10 1.22
C SER A 235 8.74 9.74 0.72
N SER A 236 9.86 9.47 1.39
CA SER A 236 11.18 9.98 0.99
C SER A 236 11.87 9.14 -0.10
N MET A 237 11.30 7.99 -0.49
CA MET A 237 11.90 7.08 -1.47
C MET A 237 11.77 7.58 -2.92
N GLY A 238 10.89 8.57 -3.17
CA GLY A 238 10.74 9.21 -4.46
C GLY A 238 9.56 10.19 -4.48
N MET A 239 9.56 11.12 -5.43
CA MET A 239 8.46 12.10 -5.59
C MET A 239 7.11 11.42 -5.82
N ASN A 240 7.10 10.28 -6.51
CA ASN A 240 5.90 9.50 -6.76
C ASN A 240 5.36 8.81 -5.50
N GLU A 241 6.25 8.36 -4.62
CA GLU A 241 5.90 7.77 -3.33
C GLU A 241 5.34 8.84 -2.38
N ASP A 242 5.89 10.05 -2.45
CA ASP A 242 5.42 11.17 -1.63
C ASP A 242 3.94 11.49 -1.90
N PHE A 243 3.56 11.63 -3.17
CA PHE A 243 2.16 11.88 -3.52
C PHE A 243 1.24 10.73 -3.09
N ALA A 244 1.59 9.48 -3.41
CA ALA A 244 0.76 8.33 -3.07
C ALA A 244 0.59 8.16 -1.54
N GLU A 245 1.62 8.41 -0.75
CA GLU A 245 1.52 8.40 0.71
C GLU A 245 0.68 9.57 1.23
N ALA A 246 0.90 10.80 0.73
CA ALA A 246 0.07 11.93 1.13
C ALA A 246 -1.42 11.69 0.80
N PHE A 247 -1.70 11.09 -0.36
CA PHE A 247 -3.04 10.69 -0.79
C PHE A 247 -3.69 9.71 0.19
N VAL A 248 -2.96 8.66 0.58
CA VAL A 248 -3.42 7.70 1.60
C VAL A 248 -3.81 8.43 2.88
N TYR A 249 -2.90 9.23 3.43
CA TYR A 249 -3.13 9.84 4.75
C TYR A 249 -4.17 10.95 4.72
N TYR A 250 -4.36 11.63 3.59
CA TYR A 250 -5.51 12.52 3.40
C TYR A 250 -6.84 11.76 3.60
N TYR A 251 -7.02 10.62 2.93
CA TYR A 251 -8.27 9.86 3.06
C TYR A 251 -8.43 9.18 4.42
N LEU A 252 -7.34 8.68 5.00
CA LEU A 252 -7.36 8.09 6.33
C LEU A 252 -7.73 9.13 7.41
N ASP A 253 -7.10 10.31 7.38
CA ASP A 253 -7.41 11.42 8.29
C ASP A 253 -8.85 11.91 8.10
N THR A 254 -9.20 12.34 6.88
CA THR A 254 -10.46 13.05 6.63
C THR A 254 -11.70 12.18 6.78
N TYR A 255 -11.61 10.87 6.52
CA TYR A 255 -12.79 10.00 6.47
C TYR A 255 -12.82 8.92 7.55
N PHE A 256 -11.67 8.54 8.11
CA PHE A 256 -11.57 7.53 9.15
C PHE A 256 -11.16 8.09 10.51
N ASP A 257 -10.90 9.41 10.60
CA ASP A 257 -10.35 10.07 11.80
C ASP A 257 -9.07 9.35 12.27
N TYR A 258 -8.28 8.87 11.31
CA TYR A 258 -7.14 8.00 11.58
C TYR A 258 -5.95 8.79 12.10
N THR A 259 -5.37 8.32 13.20
CA THR A 259 -4.11 8.80 13.77
C THR A 259 -3.18 7.63 14.04
N ILE A 260 -1.87 7.87 14.12
CA ILE A 260 -0.90 6.84 14.49
C ILE A 260 0.02 7.31 15.60
N SER A 261 0.02 6.61 16.73
CA SER A 261 0.81 6.97 17.90
C SER A 261 2.02 6.05 18.08
N PHE A 262 3.12 6.61 18.58
CA PHE A 262 4.31 5.85 18.98
C PHE A 262 4.23 5.51 20.47
N ILE A 263 4.32 4.21 20.76
CA ILE A 263 4.21 3.66 22.11
C ILE A 263 5.55 3.06 22.51
N LEU A 264 6.08 3.49 23.65
CA LEU A 264 7.31 2.99 24.26
C LEU A 264 7.01 2.47 25.67
N ASN A 265 7.33 1.21 25.94
CA ASN A 265 7.06 0.51 27.19
C ASN A 265 5.60 0.70 27.65
N GLU A 266 4.65 0.45 26.73
CA GLU A 266 3.20 0.64 26.94
C GLU A 266 2.74 2.07 27.26
N THR A 267 3.63 3.06 27.16
CA THR A 267 3.29 4.48 27.33
C THR A 267 3.26 5.16 25.96
N VAL A 268 2.18 5.90 25.67
CA VAL A 268 2.12 6.76 24.49
C VAL A 268 3.12 7.90 24.69
N LEU A 269 4.21 7.87 23.92
CA LEU A 269 5.27 8.87 24.03
C LEU A 269 5.11 9.98 23.00
N ILE A 270 4.60 9.65 21.82
CA ILE A 270 4.23 10.62 20.78
C ILE A 270 2.83 10.24 20.32
N ASN A 271 1.89 11.15 20.55
CA ASN A 271 0.52 10.99 20.08
C ASN A 271 0.40 11.57 18.67
N ASP A 272 -0.19 10.82 17.74
CA ASP A 272 -0.37 11.24 16.34
C ASP A 272 0.91 11.74 15.65
N LEU A 273 1.73 10.83 15.15
CA LEU A 273 2.93 11.15 14.37
C LEU A 273 2.63 11.94 13.09
N GLN A 274 1.38 11.90 12.63
CA GLN A 274 0.95 12.48 11.37
C GLN A 274 0.23 13.81 11.56
N THR A 275 0.32 14.39 12.77
CA THR A 275 -0.21 15.73 13.09
C THR A 275 0.03 16.70 11.94
N ILE A 276 -1.03 17.42 11.57
CA ILE A 276 -0.97 18.39 10.48
C ILE A 276 -0.16 19.61 10.90
N ASN A 277 0.94 19.84 10.18
CA ASN A 277 1.73 21.07 10.22
C ASN A 277 1.52 21.86 8.91
N THR A 278 2.13 23.05 8.82
CA THR A 278 1.97 23.96 7.68
C THR A 278 2.33 23.35 6.32
N PHE A 279 3.22 22.37 6.26
CA PHE A 279 3.59 21.70 5.00
C PHE A 279 2.62 20.59 4.63
N ARG A 280 2.22 19.78 5.62
CA ARG A 280 1.20 18.73 5.48
C ARG A 280 -0.16 19.30 5.08
N GLU A 281 -0.53 20.45 5.63
CA GLU A 281 -1.74 21.18 5.26
C GLU A 281 -1.75 21.55 3.77
N LYS A 282 -0.62 21.99 3.21
CA LYS A 282 -0.50 22.29 1.76
C LYS A 282 -0.73 21.04 0.91
N LYS A 283 -0.21 19.88 1.34
CA LYS A 283 -0.42 18.60 0.64
C LYS A 283 -1.89 18.17 0.69
N PHE A 284 -2.51 18.26 1.87
CA PHE A 284 -3.93 17.92 2.03
C PHE A 284 -4.83 18.84 1.22
N LYS A 285 -4.55 20.15 1.23
CA LYS A 285 -5.26 21.11 0.39
C LYS A 285 -5.16 20.72 -1.09
N PHE A 286 -3.96 20.44 -1.56
CA PHE A 286 -3.74 20.00 -2.94
C PHE A 286 -4.54 18.74 -3.29
N ILE A 287 -4.50 17.71 -2.46
CA ILE A 287 -5.25 16.46 -2.68
C ILE A 287 -6.76 16.70 -2.67
N SER A 288 -7.24 17.58 -1.80
CA SER A 288 -8.66 17.92 -1.73
C SER A 288 -9.18 18.66 -2.96
N GLU A 289 -8.29 19.37 -3.68
CA GLU A 289 -8.63 20.13 -4.88
C GLU A 289 -8.69 19.23 -6.12
N ILE A 290 -7.79 18.24 -6.24
CA ILE A 290 -7.81 17.27 -7.36
C ILE A 290 -8.93 16.22 -7.24
N GLY A 291 -9.44 15.95 -6.03
CA GLY A 291 -10.48 14.94 -5.79
C GLY A 291 -11.91 15.45 -6.01
N ARG A 292 -12.09 16.68 -6.50
CA ARG A 292 -13.41 17.34 -6.70
C ARG A 292 -13.82 17.47 -8.16
N GLU A 293 -12.96 17.11 -9.10
CA GLU A 293 -13.25 17.08 -10.55
C GLU A 293 -13.59 15.65 -11.01
#